data_AF-A0A344UDA7-F1
#
_entry.id   AF-A0A344UDA7-F1
#
_cell.length_a   1.000
_cell.length_b   1.000
_cell.length_c   1.000
_cell.angle_alpha   90.00
_cell.angle_beta   90.00
_cell.angle_gamma   90.00
#
_symmetry.space_group_name_H-M   'P 1'
#
loop_
_entity.id
_entity.type
_entity.pdbx_description
1 polymer ?
#
loop_
_entity_poly.entity_id
_entity_poly.type
_entity_poly.pdbx_seq_one_letter_code
_entity_poly.pdbx_strand_id
1 'polypeptide(L)'
;MSVIAPAALQALTQTKDLTQTEHQVVSLDDRLIQAFAQSAVATDAERSDIMQRLERPELISNPAELFALQQRTSNYNLEVSMISTLTRKSVGAVESLLRS
;
A
#
# COMPACT_ATOMS: atom_id res chain seq x y z
N MET A 1 -9.56 -33.27 30.04
CA MET A 1 -8.66 -32.11 29.89
C MET A 1 -7.75 -32.37 28.70
N SER A 2 -8.02 -31.76 27.55
CA SER A 2 -7.15 -31.72 26.38
C SER A 2 -7.19 -30.31 25.83
N VAL A 3 -6.00 -29.75 25.63
CA VAL A 3 -5.69 -28.33 25.43
C VAL A 3 -6.09 -27.92 24.01
N ILE A 4 -6.98 -26.92 23.90
CA ILE A 4 -7.37 -26.34 22.61
C ILE A 4 -6.17 -25.57 22.04
N ALA A 5 -5.83 -25.87 20.79
CA ALA A 5 -4.65 -25.41 20.07
C ALA A 5 -4.53 -23.86 19.99
N PRO A 6 -3.31 -23.30 19.98
CA PRO A 6 -3.05 -21.86 19.92
C PRO A 6 -3.47 -21.20 18.59
N ALA A 7 -3.75 -21.98 17.55
CA ALA A 7 -4.19 -21.47 16.24
C ALA A 7 -5.59 -20.83 16.28
N ALA A 8 -6.47 -21.27 17.21
CA ALA A 8 -7.82 -20.72 17.32
C ALA A 8 -7.84 -19.29 17.87
N LEU A 9 -6.80 -18.87 18.61
CA LEU A 9 -6.70 -17.52 19.18
C LEU A 9 -6.20 -16.49 18.16
N GLN A 10 -5.44 -16.90 17.13
CA GLN A 10 -4.88 -15.98 16.13
C GLN A 10 -5.93 -15.54 15.08
N ALA A 11 -6.97 -16.33 14.86
CA ALA A 11 -8.09 -15.96 13.99
C ALA A 11 -8.97 -14.84 14.58
N LEU A 12 -8.90 -14.62 15.91
CA LEU A 12 -9.70 -13.60 16.61
C LEU A 12 -9.08 -12.20 16.59
N THR A 13 -7.83 -12.05 16.15
CA THR A 13 -7.11 -10.75 16.13
C THR A 13 -7.24 -9.97 14.82
N GLN A 14 -7.91 -10.51 13.81
CA GLN A 14 -8.14 -9.78 12.56
C GLN A 14 -9.46 -8.98 12.64
N THR A 15 -9.46 -7.92 13.44
CA THR A 15 -10.55 -6.94 13.45
C THR A 15 -10.45 -6.12 12.17
N LYS A 16 -11.14 -6.56 11.12
CA LYS A 16 -11.41 -5.73 9.95
C LYS A 16 -12.46 -4.70 10.38
N ASP A 17 -12.07 -3.44 10.44
CA ASP A 17 -12.98 -2.34 10.73
C ASP A 17 -14.06 -2.28 9.63
N LEU A 18 -15.32 -2.52 10.02
CA LEU A 18 -16.50 -2.55 9.15
C LEU A 18 -17.34 -1.27 9.32
N THR A 19 -16.74 -0.17 9.75
CA THR A 19 -17.43 1.11 9.80
C THR A 19 -17.85 1.54 8.40
N GLN A 20 -19.17 1.58 8.17
CA GLN A 20 -19.77 2.13 6.97
C GLN A 20 -19.48 3.63 6.96
N THR A 21 -18.52 4.05 6.12
CA THR A 21 -18.17 5.46 5.98
C THR A 21 -19.39 6.22 5.45
N GLU A 22 -20.02 7.03 6.32
CA GLU A 22 -20.99 8.01 5.87
C GLU A 22 -20.33 8.89 4.81
N HIS A 23 -20.97 9.00 3.63
CA HIS A 23 -20.47 9.81 2.53
C HIS A 23 -20.62 11.29 2.88
N GLN A 24 -19.68 11.81 3.66
CA GLN A 24 -19.54 13.23 3.91
C GLN A 24 -19.13 13.91 2.59
N VAL A 25 -19.78 15.03 2.27
CA VAL A 25 -19.38 15.85 1.12
C VAL A 25 -18.06 16.53 1.50
N VAL A 26 -16.96 16.05 0.93
CA VAL A 26 -15.60 16.57 1.13
C VAL A 26 -15.18 17.39 -0.09
N SER A 27 -14.44 18.48 0.12
CA SER A 27 -13.89 19.27 -1.00
C SER A 27 -12.91 18.42 -1.83
N LEU A 28 -12.76 18.75 -3.12
CA LEU A 28 -11.79 18.05 -3.97
C LEU A 28 -10.35 18.25 -3.48
N ASP A 29 -10.04 19.42 -2.91
CA ASP A 29 -8.73 19.74 -2.36
C ASP A 29 -8.41 18.89 -1.14
N ASP A 30 -9.33 18.84 -0.16
CA ASP A 30 -9.18 18.00 1.03
C ASP A 30 -9.07 16.51 0.65
N ARG A 31 -9.86 16.08 -0.35
CA ARG A 31 -9.79 14.70 -0.86
C ARG A 31 -8.45 14.40 -1.51
N LEU A 32 -7.87 15.35 -2.24
CA LEU A 32 -6.55 15.19 -2.84
C LEU A 32 -5.47 15.12 -1.77
N ILE A 33 -5.50 16.00 -0.78
CA ILE A 33 -4.56 16.00 0.36
C ILE A 33 -4.63 14.67 1.11
N GLN A 34 -5.84 14.20 1.40
CA GLN A 34 -6.05 12.93 2.10
C GLN A 34 -5.53 11.74 1.28
N ALA A 35 -5.85 11.68 -0.02
CA ALA A 35 -5.39 10.61 -0.90
C ALA A 35 -3.86 10.61 -1.04
N PHE A 36 -3.24 11.79 -1.16
CA PHE A 36 -1.80 11.93 -1.19
C PHE A 36 -1.15 11.46 0.11
N ALA A 37 -1.64 11.91 1.27
CA ALA A 37 -1.11 11.52 2.56
C ALA A 37 -1.21 9.99 2.79
N GLN A 38 -2.36 9.40 2.44
CA GLN A 38 -2.55 7.94 2.52
C GLN A 38 -1.58 7.20 1.61
N SER A 39 -1.43 7.64 0.36
CA SER A 39 -0.50 7.02 -0.59
C SER A 39 0.96 7.17 -0.15
N ALA A 40 1.37 8.32 0.38
CA ALA A 40 2.71 8.54 0.89
C ALA A 40 3.04 7.63 2.07
N VAL A 41 2.13 7.51 3.04
CA VAL A 41 2.32 6.60 4.19
C VAL A 41 2.34 5.14 3.73
N ALA A 42 1.44 4.73 2.85
CA ALA A 42 1.38 3.36 2.36
C ALA A 42 2.64 2.96 1.58
N THR A 43 3.11 3.82 0.68
CA THR A 43 4.29 3.56 -0.14
C THR A 43 5.58 3.53 0.70
N ASP A 44 5.72 4.41 1.69
CA ASP A 44 6.88 4.38 2.59
C ASP A 44 6.86 3.15 3.51
N ALA A 45 5.70 2.77 4.04
CA ALA A 45 5.54 1.56 4.83
C ALA A 45 5.88 0.29 4.04
N GLU A 46 5.41 0.17 2.79
CA GLU A 46 5.73 -0.98 1.92
C GLU A 46 7.23 -1.02 1.60
N ARG A 47 7.83 0.12 1.27
CA ARG A 47 9.28 0.22 1.04
C ARG A 47 10.06 -0.23 2.28
N SER A 48 9.67 0.24 3.45
CA SER A 48 10.31 -0.12 4.71
C SER A 48 10.22 -1.62 5.00
N ASP A 49 9.04 -2.23 4.82
CA ASP A 49 8.87 -3.68 5.02
C ASP A 49 9.68 -4.51 4.02
N ILE A 50 9.75 -4.10 2.73
CA ILE A 50 10.62 -4.74 1.74
C ILE A 50 12.08 -4.68 2.20
N MET A 51 12.56 -3.52 2.66
CA MET A 51 13.94 -3.35 3.12
C MET A 51 14.22 -4.17 4.37
N GLN A 52 13.31 -4.17 5.35
CA GLN A 52 13.47 -4.95 6.59
C GLN A 52 13.53 -6.46 6.31
N ARG A 53 12.80 -6.96 5.31
CA ARG A 53 12.84 -8.37 4.91
C ARG A 53 14.17 -8.77 4.28
N LEU A 54 14.84 -7.85 3.58
CA LEU A 54 16.19 -8.07 3.02
C LEU A 54 17.25 -8.21 4.11
N GLU A 55 17.04 -7.59 5.27
CA GLU A 55 17.96 -7.65 6.41
C GLU A 55 17.87 -8.97 7.21
N ARG A 56 16.93 -9.85 6.86
CA ARG A 56 16.67 -11.13 7.55
C ARG A 56 17.25 -12.32 6.77
N PRO A 57 18.40 -12.89 7.18
CA PRO A 57 19.09 -13.97 6.47
C PRO A 57 18.23 -15.21 6.21
N GLU A 58 17.30 -15.51 7.12
CA GLU A 58 16.38 -16.64 7.04
C GLU A 58 15.32 -16.48 5.93
N LEU A 59 14.96 -15.25 5.56
CA LEU A 59 13.99 -14.99 4.49
C LEU A 59 14.66 -15.01 3.12
N ILE A 60 15.91 -14.54 3.02
CA ILE A 60 16.65 -14.49 1.76
C ILE A 60 17.28 -15.84 1.36
N SER A 61 17.22 -16.84 2.23
CA SER A 61 17.71 -18.20 1.97
C SER A 61 16.62 -19.17 1.51
N ASN A 62 15.34 -18.78 1.60
CA ASN A 62 14.21 -19.58 1.14
C ASN A 62 13.70 -19.09 -0.24
N PRO A 63 13.74 -19.92 -1.30
CA PRO A 63 13.28 -19.54 -2.64
C PRO A 63 11.82 -19.07 -2.70
N ALA A 64 10.93 -19.63 -1.88
CA ALA A 64 9.52 -19.23 -1.86
C ALA A 64 9.35 -17.82 -1.28
N GLU A 65 10.10 -17.49 -0.23
CA GLU A 65 10.12 -16.15 0.37
C GLU A 65 10.75 -15.12 -0.56
N LEU A 66 11.82 -15.49 -1.27
CA LEU A 66 12.43 -14.64 -2.30
C LEU A 66 11.46 -14.32 -3.44
N PHE A 67 10.68 -15.30 -3.91
CA PHE A 67 9.66 -15.05 -4.93
C PHE A 67 8.56 -14.11 -4.42
N ALA A 68 8.08 -14.31 -3.19
CA ALA A 68 7.11 -13.40 -2.57
C ALA A 68 7.66 -11.97 -2.44
N LEU A 69 8.92 -11.82 -2.03
CA LEU A 69 9.60 -10.53 -1.93
C LEU A 69 9.76 -9.86 -3.29
N GLN A 70 10.12 -10.62 -4.33
CA GLN A 70 10.20 -10.13 -5.71
C GLN A 70 8.84 -9.63 -6.19
N GLN A 71 7.77 -10.39 -5.99
CA GLN A 71 6.43 -9.98 -6.39
C GLN A 71 6.00 -8.68 -5.72
N ARG A 72 6.26 -8.54 -4.41
CA ARG A 72 5.96 -7.30 -3.67
C ARG A 72 6.76 -6.12 -4.17
N THR A 73 8.06 -6.31 -4.42
CA THR A 73 8.92 -5.29 -5.01
C THR A 73 8.42 -4.84 -6.38
N SER A 74 7.98 -5.78 -7.22
CA SER A 74 7.37 -5.48 -8.52
C SER A 74 6.07 -4.71 -8.39
N ASN A 75 5.19 -5.09 -7.45
CA ASN A 75 3.94 -4.38 -7.20
C ASN A 75 4.18 -2.94 -6.74
N TYR A 76 5.10 -2.73 -5.80
CA TYR A 76 5.52 -1.40 -5.35
C TYR A 76 6.01 -0.53 -6.51
N ASN A 77 6.86 -1.09 -7.38
CA ASN A 77 7.38 -0.36 -8.54
C ASN A 77 6.24 0.05 -9.51
N LEU A 78 5.32 -0.86 -9.79
CA LEU A 78 4.17 -0.59 -10.67
C LEU A 78 3.28 0.51 -10.09
N GLU A 79 2.98 0.45 -8.79
CA GLU A 79 2.13 1.44 -8.11
C GLU A 79 2.73 2.85 -8.19
N VAL A 80 3.98 3.02 -7.76
CA VAL A 80 4.65 4.33 -7.77
C VAL A 80 4.80 4.88 -9.19
N SER A 81 5.15 4.02 -10.15
CA SER A 81 5.29 4.42 -11.56
C SER A 81 3.96 4.85 -12.17
N MET A 82 2.87 4.19 -11.81
CA MET A 82 1.52 4.53 -12.27
C MET A 82 1.08 5.88 -11.71
N ILE A 83 1.27 6.11 -10.40
CA ILE A 83 0.96 7.40 -9.76
C ILE A 83 1.75 8.53 -10.43
N SER A 84 3.05 8.35 -10.63
CA SER A 84 3.91 9.34 -11.30
C SER A 84 3.43 9.63 -12.73
N THR A 85 3.12 8.58 -13.49
CA THR A 85 2.67 8.69 -14.88
C THR A 85 1.34 9.42 -14.99
N LEU A 86 0.34 9.01 -14.19
CA LEU A 86 -0.97 9.64 -14.17
C LEU A 86 -0.89 11.10 -13.75
N THR A 87 -0.13 11.41 -12.69
CA THR A 87 0.10 12.78 -12.23
C THR A 87 0.67 13.65 -13.36
N ARG A 88 1.71 13.18 -14.03
CA ARG A 88 2.34 13.89 -15.15
C ARG A 88 1.37 14.10 -16.32
N LYS A 89 0.56 13.10 -16.66
CA LYS A 89 -0.43 13.20 -17.74
C LYS A 89 -1.57 14.16 -17.40
N SER A 90 -2.07 14.13 -16.18
CA SER A 90 -3.12 15.05 -15.72
C SER A 90 -2.66 16.49 -15.71
N VAL A 91 -1.48 16.78 -15.15
CA VAL A 91 -0.91 18.14 -15.17
C VAL A 91 -0.66 18.60 -16.60
N GLY A 92 -0.10 17.74 -17.47
CA GLY A 92 0.11 18.06 -18.87
C GLY A 92 -1.19 18.37 -19.63
N ALA A 93 -2.30 17.69 -19.32
CA ALA A 93 -3.60 18.01 -19.89
C ALA A 93 -4.11 19.39 -19.44
N VAL A 94 -3.98 19.71 -18.14
CA VAL A 94 -4.34 21.03 -17.60
C VAL A 94 -3.50 22.13 -18.25
N GLU A 95 -2.18 21.95 -18.33
CA GLU A 95 -1.28 22.90 -18.98
C GLU A 95 -1.63 23.12 -20.45
N SER A 96 -2.02 22.06 -21.17
CA SER A 96 -2.44 22.16 -22.57
C SER A 96 -3.70 23.01 -22.72
N LEU A 97 -4.67 22.86 -21.82
CA LEU A 97 -5.93 23.64 -21.84
C LEU A 97 -5.72 25.10 -21.42
N LEU A 98 -4.75 25.39 -20.55
CA LEU A 98 -4.45 26.75 -20.11
C LEU A 98 -3.64 27.56 -21.14
N ARG A 99 -2.96 26.89 -22.07
CA ARG A 99 -2.13 27.52 -23.11
C ARG A 99 -2.84 27.72 -24.45
N SER A 100 -3.95 27.02 -24.67
CA SER A 100 -4.83 27.20 -25.84
C SER A 100 -5.78 28.36 -25.66
#